data_AF-A0A258GN64-F1
#
_entry.id   AF-A0A258GN64-F1
#
_cell.length_a   1.000
_cell.length_b   1.000
_cell.length_c   1.000
_cell.angle_alpha   90.00
_cell.angle_beta   90.00
_cell.angle_gamma   90.00
#
_symmetry.space_group_name_H-M   'P 1'
#
loop_
_entity.id
_entity.type
_entity.pdbx_description
1 polymer ?
#
loop_
_entity_poly.entity_id
_entity_poly.type
_entity_poly.pdbx_seq_one_letter_code
_entity_poly.pdbx_strand_id
1 'polypeptide(L)'
;MIAIKRLALATVTGCVAIAASAMFGLTASADTNRTEFTIAFAYDAGESAEHNYGAFVREARRACTTPGKLSLNARQHDIACIDDAVDAFVRKLGRTEIAAVHFDRTGRRIDSSRTLAAR
;
A
#
# COMPACT_ATOMS: atom_id res chain seq x y z
N MET A 1 -21.16 -22.93 55.48
CA MET A 1 -20.64 -22.14 56.61
C MET A 1 -19.14 -22.30 56.63
N ILE A 2 -18.38 -21.21 56.45
CA ILE A 2 -17.08 -20.91 57.07
C ILE A 2 -16.86 -19.41 56.82
N ALA A 3 -16.77 -18.67 57.92
CA ALA A 3 -16.49 -17.25 57.96
C ALA A 3 -14.98 -17.04 58.03
N ILE A 4 -14.44 -16.08 57.27
CA ILE A 4 -13.11 -15.55 57.55
C ILE A 4 -13.19 -14.05 57.73
N LYS A 5 -12.74 -13.69 58.92
CA LYS A 5 -12.75 -12.41 59.62
C LYS A 5 -12.11 -11.28 58.81
N ARG A 6 -12.77 -10.13 58.90
CA ARG A 6 -12.19 -8.82 58.63
C ARG A 6 -10.99 -8.59 59.56
N LEU A 7 -9.88 -8.15 59.00
CA LEU A 7 -8.84 -7.41 59.72
C LEU A 7 -8.62 -6.11 58.96
N ALA A 8 -8.80 -5.03 59.71
CA ALA A 8 -8.80 -3.65 59.28
C ALA A 8 -7.42 -3.01 59.53
N LEU A 9 -7.25 -1.85 58.91
CA LEU A 9 -6.22 -0.81 59.15
C LEU A 9 -4.82 -1.15 58.62
N ALA A 10 -4.04 -0.23 58.04
CA ALA A 10 -4.07 1.21 58.14
C ALA A 10 -3.53 1.88 56.86
N THR A 11 -4.00 3.11 56.67
CA THR A 11 -3.55 4.14 55.73
C THR A 11 -2.03 4.34 55.68
N VAL A 12 -1.47 4.33 54.47
CA VAL A 12 -0.35 5.21 54.12
C VAL A 12 -0.73 5.92 52.83
N THR A 13 -1.32 7.10 52.99
CA THR A 13 -1.54 8.07 51.92
C THR A 13 -0.17 8.65 51.56
N GLY A 14 0.64 7.87 50.84
CA GLY A 14 1.83 8.36 50.19
C GLY A 14 1.40 9.12 48.95
N CYS A 15 1.58 10.44 48.95
CA CYS A 15 1.57 11.26 47.74
C CYS A 15 2.68 10.76 46.81
N VAL A 16 2.38 9.73 46.02
CA VAL A 16 3.13 9.44 44.81
C VAL A 16 2.73 10.55 43.85
N ALA A 17 3.62 11.54 43.71
CA ALA A 17 3.62 12.40 42.55
C ALA A 17 3.68 11.49 41.32
N ILE A 18 2.51 11.21 40.74
CA ILE A 18 2.42 10.68 39.40
C ILE A 18 3.01 11.79 38.55
N ALA A 19 4.30 11.68 38.27
CA ALA A 19 4.90 12.32 37.13
C ALA A 19 4.05 11.85 35.96
N ALA A 20 3.11 12.69 35.56
CA ALA A 20 2.47 12.63 34.27
C ALA A 20 3.56 12.95 33.24
N SER A 21 4.50 12.02 33.06
CA SER A 21 5.10 11.79 31.76
C SER A 21 3.96 11.26 30.91
N ALA A 22 3.15 12.20 30.46
CA ALA A 22 2.28 12.03 29.34
C ALA A 22 3.16 11.50 28.21
N MET A 23 3.16 10.18 28.06
CA MET A 23 3.29 9.54 26.78
C MET A 23 2.07 9.99 25.98
N PHE A 24 2.04 11.28 25.62
CA PHE A 24 1.29 11.72 24.48
C PHE A 24 1.86 10.89 23.36
N GLY A 25 1.10 9.87 22.99
CA GLY A 25 1.25 9.16 21.75
C GLY A 25 1.27 10.21 20.67
N LEU A 26 2.48 10.60 20.26
CA LEU A 26 2.73 10.94 18.89
C LEU A 26 2.53 9.62 18.13
N THR A 27 1.26 9.23 17.96
CA THR A 27 0.87 8.58 16.72
C THR A 27 1.17 9.64 15.67
N ALA A 28 2.44 9.70 15.25
CA ALA A 28 2.78 10.21 13.95
C ALA A 28 2.05 9.30 12.98
N SER A 29 0.76 9.60 12.76
CA SER A 29 0.09 9.24 11.54
C SER A 29 0.91 9.98 10.50
N ALA A 30 1.93 9.29 9.98
CA ALA A 30 2.58 9.63 8.75
C ALA A 30 1.45 9.60 7.74
N ASP A 31 0.80 10.75 7.58
CA ASP A 31 -0.13 11.02 6.52
C ASP A 31 0.72 10.86 5.27
N THR A 32 0.67 9.64 4.75
CA THR A 32 1.39 9.26 3.55
C THR A 32 0.62 10.03 2.51
N ASN A 33 1.10 11.24 2.21
CA ASN A 33 0.52 12.13 1.23
C ASN A 33 0.58 11.38 -0.11
N ARG A 34 -0.45 10.57 -0.35
CA ARG A 34 -0.57 9.71 -1.52
C ARG A 34 -0.90 10.65 -2.64
N THR A 35 0.12 11.03 -3.39
CA THR A 35 -0.07 11.76 -4.63
C THR A 35 -0.81 10.85 -5.59
N GLU A 36 -2.12 11.04 -5.70
CA GLU A 36 -2.92 10.34 -6.70
C GLU A 36 -2.62 10.94 -8.08
N PHE A 37 -2.41 10.08 -9.06
CA PHE A 37 -2.28 10.48 -10.46
C PHE A 37 -3.10 9.54 -11.34
N THR A 38 -3.47 10.03 -12.52
CA THR A 38 -4.27 9.28 -13.49
C THR A 38 -3.47 9.06 -14.76
N ILE A 39 -3.39 7.81 -15.22
CA ILE A 39 -2.86 7.47 -16.54
C ILE A 39 -4.06 7.27 -17.48
N ALA A 40 -4.19 8.13 -18.48
CA ALA A 40 -5.17 7.94 -19.54
C ALA A 40 -4.62 6.94 -20.57
N PHE A 41 -5.36 5.86 -20.83
CA PHE A 41 -4.98 4.85 -21.80
C PHE A 41 -6.21 4.40 -22.58
N ALA A 42 -6.09 4.38 -23.91
CA ALA A 42 -7.10 3.86 -24.81
C ALA A 42 -6.71 2.44 -25.23
N TYR A 43 -7.56 1.47 -24.90
CA TYR A 43 -7.39 0.09 -25.33
C TYR A 43 -7.86 -0.06 -26.79
N ASP A 44 -7.03 -0.65 -27.65
CA ASP A 44 -7.40 -0.96 -29.03
C ASP A 44 -7.62 -2.47 -29.19
N ALA A 45 -8.84 -2.86 -29.54
CA ALA A 45 -9.20 -4.26 -29.75
C ALA A 45 -8.67 -4.85 -31.08
N GLY A 46 -8.27 -4.01 -32.03
CA GLY A 46 -7.63 -4.42 -33.28
C GLY A 46 -6.14 -4.77 -33.11
N GLU A 47 -5.54 -4.34 -32.02
CA GLU A 47 -4.13 -4.58 -31.70
C GLU A 47 -3.93 -5.81 -30.81
N SER A 48 -2.72 -6.38 -30.84
CA SER A 48 -2.40 -7.55 -30.01
C SER A 48 -2.39 -7.23 -28.51
N ALA A 49 -2.54 -8.26 -27.67
CA ALA A 49 -2.48 -8.11 -26.22
C ALA A 49 -1.10 -7.58 -25.76
N GLU A 50 -0.02 -8.06 -26.38
CA GLU A 50 1.36 -7.62 -26.12
C GLU A 50 1.56 -6.16 -26.51
N HIS A 51 0.95 -5.73 -27.62
CA HIS A 51 1.00 -4.33 -28.03
C HIS A 51 0.33 -3.44 -27.00
N ASN A 52 -0.92 -3.73 -26.65
CA ASN A 52 -1.69 -2.97 -25.66
C ASN A 52 -1.01 -2.95 -24.29
N TYR A 53 -0.55 -4.10 -23.81
CA TYR A 53 0.19 -4.21 -22.56
C TYR A 53 1.49 -3.37 -22.59
N GLY A 54 2.28 -3.53 -23.65
CA GLY A 54 3.52 -2.78 -23.84
C GLY A 54 3.29 -1.26 -23.95
N ALA A 55 2.21 -0.84 -24.58
CA ALA A 55 1.81 0.56 -24.68
C ALA A 55 1.48 1.13 -23.31
N PHE A 56 0.68 0.43 -22.50
CA PHE A 56 0.39 0.87 -21.13
C PHE A 56 1.66 0.93 -20.27
N VAL A 57 2.55 -0.07 -20.35
CA VAL A 57 3.81 -0.06 -19.59
C VAL A 57 4.68 1.16 -19.92
N ARG A 58 4.69 1.61 -21.19
CA ARG A 58 5.41 2.83 -21.58
C ARG A 58 4.81 4.08 -20.95
N GLU A 59 3.48 4.18 -20.93
CA GLU A 59 2.80 5.32 -20.28
C GLU A 59 2.98 5.29 -18.75
N ALA A 60 2.92 4.11 -18.12
CA ALA A 60 3.23 3.95 -16.70
C ALA A 60 4.67 4.39 -16.39
N ARG A 61 5.65 4.00 -17.22
CA ARG A 61 7.03 4.48 -17.08
C ARG A 61 7.14 5.99 -17.19
N ARG A 62 6.45 6.62 -18.15
CA ARG A 62 6.45 8.08 -18.32
C ARG A 62 5.85 8.78 -17.10
N ALA A 63 4.75 8.25 -16.56
CA ALA A 63 4.07 8.82 -15.40
C ALA A 63 4.87 8.66 -14.09
N CYS A 64 5.54 7.51 -13.91
CA CYS A 64 6.24 7.17 -12.67
C CYS A 64 7.71 7.62 -12.63
N THR A 65 8.34 7.93 -13.77
CA THR A 65 9.77 8.28 -13.77
C THR A 65 9.99 9.69 -13.25
N THR A 66 10.77 9.82 -12.19
CA THR A 66 11.18 11.13 -11.68
C THR A 66 12.29 11.72 -12.57
N PRO A 67 12.16 12.93 -13.12
CA PRO A 67 13.18 13.51 -13.99
C PRO A 67 14.48 13.85 -13.22
N GLY A 68 15.64 13.68 -13.87
CA GLY A 68 16.95 14.12 -13.35
C GLY A 68 17.86 13.00 -12.83
N LYS A 69 18.90 13.38 -12.06
CA LYS A 69 19.82 12.43 -11.43
C LYS A 69 19.18 11.86 -10.16
N LEU A 70 18.80 10.58 -10.20
CA LEU A 70 18.15 9.89 -9.09
C LEU A 70 19.13 9.10 -8.24
N SER A 71 18.87 9.06 -6.93
CA SER A 71 19.49 8.09 -6.03
C SER A 71 18.98 6.67 -6.35
N LEU A 72 19.69 5.65 -5.88
CA LEU A 72 19.23 4.25 -6.05
C LEU A 72 17.87 4.02 -5.37
N ASN A 73 17.60 4.67 -4.25
CA ASN A 73 16.33 4.55 -3.55
C ASN A 73 15.17 5.15 -4.37
N ALA A 74 15.37 6.33 -4.96
CA ALA A 74 14.36 6.93 -5.84
C ALA A 74 14.06 6.04 -7.06
N ARG A 75 15.06 5.36 -7.63
CA ARG A 75 14.82 4.37 -8.69
C ARG A 75 13.97 3.18 -8.25
N GLN A 76 14.13 2.71 -7.02
CA GLN A 76 13.29 1.63 -6.48
C GLN A 76 11.84 2.08 -6.33
N HIS A 77 11.61 3.33 -5.92
CA HIS A 77 10.27 3.91 -5.88
C HIS A 77 9.64 4.02 -7.27
N ASP A 78 10.39 4.46 -8.28
CA ASP A 78 9.89 4.52 -9.67
C ASP A 78 9.50 3.11 -10.17
N ILE A 79 10.31 2.08 -9.88
CA ILE A 79 10.00 0.69 -10.25
C ILE A 79 8.72 0.20 -9.55
N ALA A 80 8.60 0.42 -8.24
CA ALA A 80 7.40 0.05 -7.49
C ALA A 80 6.15 0.75 -8.02
N CYS A 81 6.25 2.04 -8.36
CA CYS A 81 5.17 2.80 -8.98
C CYS A 81 4.72 2.19 -10.32
N ILE A 82 5.69 1.82 -11.18
CA ILE A 82 5.38 1.19 -12.48
C ILE A 82 4.68 -0.15 -12.28
N ASP A 83 5.21 -0.98 -11.38
CA ASP A 83 4.64 -2.29 -11.09
C ASP A 83 3.21 -2.18 -10.55
N ASP A 84 2.97 -1.27 -9.60
CA ASP A 84 1.64 -1.04 -9.03
C ASP A 84 0.66 -0.50 -10.08
N ALA A 85 1.10 0.41 -10.94
CA ALA A 85 0.27 0.95 -12.01
C ALA A 85 -0.12 -0.13 -13.03
N VAL A 86 0.82 -1.01 -13.40
CA VAL A 86 0.58 -2.11 -14.34
C VAL A 86 -0.32 -3.17 -13.71
N ASP A 87 -0.10 -3.54 -12.45
CA ASP A 87 -0.96 -4.49 -11.72
C ASP A 87 -2.40 -3.94 -11.61
N ALA A 88 -2.55 -2.65 -11.31
CA ALA A 88 -3.85 -1.97 -11.27
C ALA A 88 -4.52 -1.95 -12.64
N PHE A 89 -3.77 -1.70 -13.73
CA PHE A 89 -4.28 -1.74 -15.10
C PHE A 89 -4.79 -3.12 -15.49
N VAL A 90 -3.97 -4.17 -15.31
CA VAL A 90 -4.36 -5.55 -15.66
C VAL A 90 -5.62 -5.95 -14.88
N ARG A 91 -5.68 -5.61 -13.60
CA ARG A 91 -6.84 -5.89 -12.74
C ARG A 91 -8.09 -5.14 -13.19
N LYS A 92 -7.95 -3.84 -13.49
CA LYS A 92 -9.08 -2.98 -13.90
C LYS A 92 -9.61 -3.34 -15.28
N LEU A 93 -8.73 -3.67 -16.21
CA LEU A 93 -9.10 -4.07 -17.57
C LEU A 93 -9.76 -5.46 -17.57
N GLY A 94 -9.31 -6.36 -16.69
CA GLY A 94 -9.98 -7.64 -16.43
C GLY A 94 -9.99 -8.62 -17.61
N ARG A 95 -9.10 -8.44 -18.60
CA ARG A 95 -9.01 -9.29 -19.78
C ARG A 95 -7.97 -10.40 -19.60
N THR A 96 -8.36 -11.63 -19.92
CA THR A 96 -7.54 -12.83 -19.69
C THR A 96 -6.24 -12.81 -20.47
N GLU A 97 -6.25 -12.35 -21.72
CA GLU A 97 -5.07 -12.29 -22.58
C GLU A 97 -4.05 -11.25 -22.10
N ILE A 98 -4.50 -10.11 -21.57
CA ILE A 98 -3.61 -9.10 -20.98
C ILE A 98 -3.02 -9.63 -19.66
N ALA A 99 -3.83 -10.34 -18.86
CA ALA A 99 -3.36 -11.00 -17.65
C ALA A 99 -2.35 -12.12 -17.94
N ALA A 100 -2.51 -12.86 -19.05
CA ALA A 100 -1.56 -13.87 -19.49
C ALA A 100 -0.21 -13.23 -19.85
N VAL A 101 -0.21 -12.17 -20.67
CA VAL A 101 1.02 -11.42 -20.99
C VAL A 101 1.70 -10.87 -19.73
N HIS A 102 0.91 -10.38 -18.77
CA HIS A 102 1.44 -9.91 -17.49
C HIS A 102 2.12 -11.04 -16.69
N PHE A 103 1.46 -12.20 -16.57
CA PHE A 103 2.01 -13.36 -15.88
C PHE A 103 3.29 -13.86 -16.56
N ASP A 104 3.31 -13.95 -17.88
CA ASP A 104 4.49 -14.42 -18.63
C ASP A 104 5.70 -13.49 -18.42
N ARG A 105 5.47 -12.18 -18.24
CA ARG A 105 6.56 -11.21 -18.02
C ARG A 105 7.04 -11.10 -16.58
N THR A 106 6.17 -11.33 -15.61
CA THR A 106 6.46 -11.04 -14.19
C THR A 106 6.49 -12.28 -13.31
N GLY A 107 5.94 -13.40 -13.77
CA GLY A 107 5.64 -14.58 -12.96
C GLY A 107 4.54 -14.35 -11.92
N ARG A 108 3.90 -13.18 -11.88
CA ARG A 108 2.89 -12.82 -10.88
C ARG A 108 1.48 -13.02 -11.42
N ARG A 109 0.63 -13.70 -10.65
CA ARG A 109 -0.81 -13.77 -10.93
C ARG A 109 -1.50 -12.59 -10.25
N ILE A 110 -2.45 -11.98 -10.95
CA ILE A 110 -3.32 -10.97 -10.34
C ILE A 110 -4.36 -11.68 -9.50
N ASP A 111 -4.11 -11.76 -8.19
CA ASP A 111 -5.08 -12.27 -7.22
C ASP A 111 -6.19 -11.25 -6.98
N SER A 112 -7.34 -11.46 -7.61
CA SER A 112 -8.54 -10.63 -7.42
C SER A 112 -8.99 -10.57 -5.94
N SER A 113 -8.66 -11.60 -5.15
CA SER A 113 -8.97 -11.74 -3.72
C SER A 113 -8.37 -10.62 -2.87
N ARG A 114 -7.21 -10.06 -3.23
CA ARG A 114 -6.55 -9.00 -2.45
C ARG A 114 -7.31 -7.67 -2.45
N THR A 115 -8.25 -7.49 -3.39
CA THR A 115 -9.07 -6.26 -3.53
C THR A 115 -10.34 -6.27 -2.68
N LEU A 116 -10.84 -7.46 -2.31
CA LEU A 116 -12.01 -7.59 -1.42
C LEU A 116 -11.70 -7.20 0.03
N ALA A 117 -10.44 -7.26 0.43
CA ALA A 117 -10.00 -6.90 1.79
C ALA A 117 -9.70 -5.40 1.96
N ALA A 118 -9.73 -4.61 0.88
CA ALA A 118 -9.39 -3.17 0.88
C ALA A 118 -10.61 -2.25 0.68
N ARG A 119 -11.83 -2.81 0.72
CA ARG A 119 -13.11 -2.08 0.74
C ARG A 119 -13.75 -2.24 2.11
#